data_AF-A0A1E3VP33-F1
#
_entry.id   AF-A0A1E3VP33-F1
#
_cell.length_a   1.000
_cell.length_b   1.000
_cell.length_c   1.000
_cell.angle_alpha   90.00
_cell.angle_beta   90.00
_cell.angle_gamma   90.00
#
_symmetry.space_group_name_H-M   'P 1'
#
loop_
_entity.id
_entity.type
_entity.pdbx_description
1 polymer ?
#
loop_
_entity_poly.entity_id
_entity_poly.type
_entity_poly.pdbx_seq_one_letter_code
_entity_poly.pdbx_strand_id
1 'polypeptide(L)' 'MASAADGELCLAAAEKVDDGQTLSPEEIEEARHACGRAITATASIFQKYQFEEAYFAVTGSRYKY' A
#
# COMPACT_ATOMS: atom_id res chain seq x y z
N MET A 1 16.09 4.37 6.00
CA MET A 1 15.72 3.72 4.73
C MET A 1 14.36 3.11 4.94
N ALA A 2 13.27 3.81 4.57
CA ALA A 2 11.89 3.39 4.81
C ALA A 2 11.21 2.86 3.54
N SER A 3 11.66 3.27 2.34
CA SER A 3 10.94 3.08 1.08
C SER A 3 10.77 1.63 0.62
N ALA A 4 11.77 0.76 0.82
CA ALA A 4 11.68 -0.63 0.37
C ALA A 4 10.75 -1.47 1.27
N ALA A 5 10.94 -1.38 2.59
CA ALA A 5 10.11 -2.10 3.56
C ALA A 5 8.65 -1.60 3.54
N ASP A 6 8.44 -0.29 3.38
CA ASP A 6 7.09 0.28 3.23
C ASP A 6 6.40 -0.20 1.94
N GLY A 7 7.17 -0.32 0.85
CA GLY A 7 6.66 -0.86 -0.41
C GLY A 7 6.28 -2.33 -0.32
N GLU A 8 7.11 -3.15 0.33
CA GLU A 8 6.82 -4.57 0.56
C GLU A 8 5.57 -4.75 1.44
N LEU A 9 5.44 -3.99 2.53
CA LEU A 9 4.27 -4.08 3.42
C LEU A 9 2.99 -3.65 2.69
N CYS A 10 3.05 -2.58 1.90
CA CYS A 10 1.95 -2.11 1.06
C CYS A 10 1.45 -3.20 0.10
N LEU A 11 2.39 -3.81 -0.65
CA LEU A 11 2.05 -4.82 -1.65
C LEU A 11 1.57 -6.13 -1.00
N ALA A 12 2.19 -6.56 0.09
CA ALA A 12 1.78 -7.78 0.81
C ALA A 12 0.38 -7.65 1.41
N ALA A 13 0.01 -6.47 1.92
CA ALA A 13 -1.34 -6.22 2.41
C ALA A 13 -2.37 -6.25 1.27
N ALA A 14 -2.05 -5.69 0.11
CA ALA A 14 -2.92 -5.76 -1.06
C ALA A 14 -3.06 -7.20 -1.58
N GLU A 15 -1.98 -7.98 -1.64
CA GLU A 15 -2.01 -9.39 -2.04
C GLU A 15 -2.92 -10.22 -1.12
N LYS A 16 -2.88 -10.00 0.20
CA LYS A 16 -3.83 -10.62 1.14
C LYS A 16 -5.29 -10.29 0.79
N VAL A 17 -5.58 -9.03 0.48
CA VAL A 17 -6.94 -8.60 0.11
C VAL A 17 -7.37 -9.23 -1.22
N ASP A 18 -6.48 -9.28 -2.21
CA ASP A 18 -6.73 -9.91 -3.51
C ASP A 18 -6.96 -11.42 -3.38
N ASP A 19 -6.30 -12.08 -2.43
CA ASP A 19 -6.53 -13.47 -2.05
C ASP A 19 -7.86 -13.69 -1.29
N GLY A 20 -8.63 -12.63 -1.06
CA GLY A 20 -9.91 -12.65 -0.35
C GLY A 20 -9.78 -12.71 1.17
N GLN A 21 -8.59 -12.42 1.72
CA GLN A 21 -8.40 -12.32 3.17
C GLN A 21 -8.88 -10.96 3.67
N THR A 22 -9.47 -10.97 4.87
CA THR A 22 -9.88 -9.73 5.55
C THR A 22 -8.74 -9.25 6.44
N LEU A 23 -8.31 -8.01 6.25
CA LEU A 23 -7.35 -7.34 7.13
C LEU A 23 -8.06 -6.79 8.38
N SER A 24 -7.38 -6.83 9.53
CA SER A 24 -7.86 -6.12 10.72
C SER A 24 -7.81 -4.60 10.51
N PRO A 25 -8.57 -3.81 11.28
CA PRO A 25 -8.46 -2.35 11.23
C PRO A 25 -7.04 -1.83 11.49
N GLU A 26 -6.26 -2.49 12.35
CA GLU A 26 -4.86 -2.12 12.59
C GLU A 26 -3.98 -2.44 11.37
N GLU A 27 -4.17 -3.60 10.74
CA GLU A 27 -3.45 -3.97 9.51
C GLU A 27 -3.75 -3.01 8.36
N ILE A 28 -5.02 -2.59 8.23
CA ILE A 28 -5.44 -1.62 7.21
C ILE A 28 -4.75 -0.28 7.43
N GLU A 29 -4.70 0.24 8.66
CA GLU A 29 -4.05 1.52 8.94
C GLU A 29 -2.52 1.45 8.78
N GLU A 30 -1.89 0.35 9.20
CA GLU A 30 -0.46 0.13 8.98
C GLU A 30 -0.12 0.09 7.48
N ALA A 31 -0.86 -0.69 6.71
CA ALA A 31 -0.70 -0.81 5.27
C ALA A 31 -1.00 0.51 4.54
N ARG A 32 -2.04 1.23 4.96
CA ARG A 32 -2.36 2.58 4.47
C ARG A 32 -1.16 3.52 4.61
N HIS A 33 -0.56 3.56 5.79
CA HIS A 33 0.59 4.42 6.05
C HIS A 33 1.83 3.97 5.28
N ALA A 34 2.08 2.67 5.19
CA ALA A 34 3.19 2.11 4.42
C ALA A 34 3.05 2.45 2.92
N CYS A 35 1.87 2.21 2.33
CA CYS A 35 1.59 2.60 0.96
C CYS A 35 1.79 4.09 0.73
N GLY A 36 1.28 4.96 1.60
CA GLY A 36 1.47 6.41 1.48
C GLY A 36 2.94 6.83 1.50
N ARG A 37 3.76 6.23 2.39
CA ARG A 37 5.21 6.48 2.43
C ARG A 37 5.91 5.94 1.18
N ALA A 38 5.53 4.75 0.70
CA ALA A 38 6.09 4.14 -0.49
C ALA A 38 5.79 4.97 -1.76
N ILE A 39 4.54 5.43 -1.92
CA ILE A 39 4.11 6.34 -3.00
C ILE A 39 4.93 7.63 -3.00
N THR A 40 5.14 8.21 -1.81
CA THR A 40 5.88 9.48 -1.67
C THR A 40 7.38 9.30 -1.91
N ALA A 41 7.93 8.16 -1.51
CA ALA A 41 9.37 7.92 -1.55
C ALA A 41 9.87 7.37 -2.90
N THR A 42 9.01 6.78 -3.73
CA THR A 42 9.43 6.23 -5.01
C THR A 42 9.56 7.31 -6.09
N ALA A 43 10.64 7.23 -6.87
CA ALA A 43 10.83 8.03 -8.08
C ALA A 43 10.35 7.31 -9.36
N SER A 44 9.97 6.03 -9.26
CA SER A 44 9.50 5.23 -10.39
C SER A 44 8.00 5.40 -10.57
N ILE A 45 7.57 5.88 -11.74
CA ILE A 45 6.15 6.02 -12.10
C ILE A 45 5.44 4.66 -12.04
N PHE A 46 6.11 3.59 -12.48
CA PHE A 46 5.56 2.24 -12.44
C PHE A 46 5.31 1.75 -11.00
N GLN A 47 6.30 1.91 -10.12
CA GLN A 47 6.14 1.51 -8.72
C GLN A 47 5.11 2.38 -8.02
N LYS A 48 5.08 3.69 -8.32
CA LYS A 48 4.07 4.60 -7.79
C LYS A 48 2.66 4.13 -8.11
N TYR A 49 2.41 3.77 -9.38
CA TYR A 49 1.12 3.23 -9.79
C TYR A 49 0.77 1.92 -9.05
N GLN A 50 1.74 1.00 -8.91
CA GLN A 50 1.52 -0.24 -8.14
C GLN A 50 1.14 0.05 -6.68
N PHE A 51 1.79 1.00 -6.02
CA PHE A 51 1.46 1.37 -4.65
C PHE A 51 0.12 2.10 -4.53
N GLU A 52 -0.28 2.89 -5.53
CA GLU A 52 -1.60 3.54 -5.56
C GLU A 52 -2.73 2.51 -5.72
N GLU A 53 -2.55 1.48 -6.54
CA GLU A 53 -3.51 0.38 -6.68
C GLU A 53 -3.57 -0.46 -5.39
N ALA A 54 -2.42 -0.79 -4.80
CA ALA A 54 -2.36 -1.49 -3.52
C ALA A 54 -3.02 -0.70 -2.38
N TYR A 55 -2.80 0.63 -2.33
CA TYR A 55 -3.49 1.52 -1.40
C TYR A 55 -5.01 1.45 -1.58
N PHE A 56 -5.48 1.42 -2.83
CA PHE A 56 -6.91 1.30 -3.13
C PHE A 56 -7.47 -0.05 -2.70
N ALA A 57 -6.78 -1.16 -2.98
CA ALA A 57 -7.19 -2.48 -2.57
C ALA A 57 -7.36 -2.57 -1.04
N VAL A 58 -6.39 -2.05 -0.29
CA VAL A 58 -6.39 -2.08 1.18
C VAL A 58 -7.46 -1.15 1.79
N THR A 59 -7.63 0.06 1.25
CA THR A 59 -8.44 1.11 1.91
C THR A 59 -9.81 1.34 1.27
N GLY A 60 -10.05 0.78 0.08
CA GLY A 60 -11.23 1.08 -0.75
C GLY A 60 -11.29 2.53 -1.25
N SER A 61 -10.24 3.32 -1.05
CA SER A 61 -10.19 4.75 -1.36
C SER A 61 -8.98 5.07 -2.21
N ARG A 62 -9.13 5.98 -3.18
CA ARG A 62 -7.98 6.42 -3.98
C ARG A 62 -7.02 7.24 -3.11
N TYR A 63 -5.72 7.00 -3.29
CA TYR A 63 -4.69 7.83 -2.66
C TYR A 63 -4.87 9.28 -3.08
N LYS A 64 -4.97 10.17 -2.10
CA LYS A 64 -4.98 11.62 -2.29
C LYS A 64 -3.79 12.17 -1.52
N TYR A 65 -2.99 12.96 -2.22
CA TYR A 65 -1.81 13.65 -1.70
C TYR A 65 -2.12 14.46 -0.44
#